data_AF-A0A1A6GQ76-F1
#
_entry.id   AF-A0A1A6GQ76-F1
#
_cell.length_a   1.000
_cell.length_b   1.000
_cell.length_c   1.000
_cell.angle_alpha   90.00
_cell.angle_beta   90.00
_cell.angle_gamma   90.00
#
_symmetry.space_group_name_H-M   'P 1'
#
loop_
_entity.id
_entity.type
_entity.pdbx_description
1 polymer ?
#
loop_
_entity_poly.entity_id
_entity_poly.type
_entity_poly.pdbx_seq_one_letter_code
_entity_poly.pdbx_strand_id
1 'polypeptide(L)'
;MRLCAWYLYGEKHQGYALNPVFNFHLHNGAMMWHINWTADSSLKGLTSSCGLMVNYCYYLEETGPNSISHLGSKNIKVSEQPPN
;
A
#
# COMPACT_ATOMS: atom_id res chain seq x y z
N MET A 1 -6.97 -3.44 -12.15
CA MET A 1 -6.01 -3.21 -11.03
C MET A 1 -5.34 -1.83 -11.05
N ARG A 2 -5.08 -1.21 -12.22
CA ARG A 2 -4.46 0.13 -12.33
C ARG A 2 -5.07 1.20 -11.42
N LEU A 3 -6.41 1.28 -11.32
CA LEU A 3 -7.08 2.25 -10.45
C LEU A 3 -6.79 2.03 -8.96
N CYS A 4 -6.69 0.78 -8.50
CA CYS A 4 -6.31 0.47 -7.12
C CYS A 4 -4.86 0.89 -6.84
N ALA A 5 -3.95 0.60 -7.77
CA ALA A 5 -2.56 1.06 -7.67
C ALA A 5 -2.47 2.59 -7.58
N TRP A 6 -3.23 3.30 -8.42
CA TRP A 6 -3.30 4.77 -8.37
C TRP A 6 -3.96 5.29 -7.08
N TYR A 7 -5.04 4.66 -6.62
CA TYR A 7 -5.71 5.02 -5.37
C TYR A 7 -4.79 4.86 -4.14
N LEU A 8 -3.93 3.85 -4.13
CA LEU A 8 -2.97 3.65 -3.04
C LEU A 8 -1.76 4.60 -3.19
N TYR A 9 -1.13 4.61 -4.36
CA TYR A 9 0.15 5.29 -4.57
C TYR A 9 0.01 6.76 -4.96
N GLY A 10 -0.95 7.11 -5.80
CA GLY A 10 -1.13 8.45 -6.38
C GLY A 10 -2.03 9.36 -5.54
N GLU A 11 -3.16 8.85 -5.04
CA GLU A 11 -4.11 9.66 -4.28
C GLU A 11 -3.56 10.02 -2.88
N LYS A 12 -3.70 11.29 -2.50
CA LYS A 12 -3.15 11.84 -1.26
C LYS A 12 -4.15 12.66 -0.45
N HIS A 13 -3.97 12.67 0.86
CA HIS A 13 -4.60 13.60 1.80
C HIS A 13 -3.52 14.26 2.65
N GLN A 14 -3.43 15.60 2.60
CA GLN A 14 -2.36 16.38 3.26
C GLN A 14 -0.93 15.92 2.89
N GLY A 15 -0.79 15.32 1.69
CA GLY A 15 0.47 14.77 1.17
C GLY A 15 0.81 13.35 1.65
N TYR A 16 -0.01 12.74 2.51
CA TYR A 16 0.11 11.33 2.88
C TYR A 16 -0.83 10.45 2.04
N ALA A 17 -0.62 9.13 2.07
CA ALA A 17 -1.49 8.20 1.34
C ALA A 17 -2.94 8.35 1.79
N LEU A 18 -3.88 8.45 0.83
CA LEU A 18 -5.29 8.67 1.11
C LEU A 18 -5.92 7.52 1.91
N ASN A 19 -5.55 6.27 1.59
CA ASN A 19 -6.08 5.11 2.28
C ASN A 19 -5.49 4.99 3.70
N PRO A 20 -6.30 4.94 4.76
CA PRO A 20 -5.81 4.97 6.14
C PRO A 20 -5.03 3.70 6.53
N VAL A 21 -5.42 2.53 6.01
CA VAL A 21 -4.73 1.26 6.29
C VAL A 21 -3.36 1.26 5.60
N PHE A 22 -3.31 1.69 4.34
CA PHE A 22 -2.03 1.82 3.64
C PHE A 22 -1.12 2.82 4.34
N ASN A 23 -1.65 3.98 4.73
CA ASN A 23 -0.91 5.00 5.45
C ASN A 23 -0.32 4.46 6.77
N PHE A 24 -1.10 3.70 7.55
CA PHE A 24 -0.63 3.04 8.77
C PHE A 24 0.57 2.12 8.51
N HIS A 25 0.52 1.29 7.47
CA HIS A 25 1.63 0.41 7.14
C HIS A 25 2.89 1.18 6.70
N LEU A 26 2.73 2.26 5.93
CA LEU A 26 3.85 3.12 5.51
C LEU A 26 4.50 3.85 6.68
N HIS A 27 3.70 4.35 7.63
CA HIS A 27 4.22 4.96 8.86
C HIS A 27 5.08 3.98 9.66
N ASN A 28 4.70 2.70 9.63
CA ASN A 28 5.45 1.63 10.28
C ASN A 28 6.61 1.10 9.41
N GLY A 29 6.89 1.66 8.24
CA GLY A 29 8.04 1.28 7.41
C GLY A 29 7.81 0.12 6.44
N ALA A 30 6.56 -0.26 6.19
CA ALA A 30 6.25 -1.29 5.21
C ALA A 30 6.49 -0.82 3.77
N MET A 31 6.78 -1.77 2.89
CA MET A 31 6.75 -1.61 1.44
C MET A 31 5.42 -2.10 0.88
N MET A 32 4.84 -1.39 -0.09
CA MET A 32 3.72 -1.92 -0.87
C MET A 32 4.21 -3.05 -1.78
N TRP A 33 3.80 -4.28 -1.52
CA TRP A 33 4.41 -5.46 -2.15
C TRP A 33 3.58 -6.03 -3.30
N HIS A 34 2.28 -6.25 -3.11
CA HIS A 34 1.45 -6.84 -4.15
C HIS A 34 -0.03 -6.48 -4.00
N ILE A 35 -0.70 -6.21 -5.12
CA ILE A 35 -2.16 -6.06 -5.17
C ILE A 35 -2.76 -7.38 -5.65
N ASN A 36 -3.60 -7.97 -4.81
CA ASN A 36 -4.25 -9.24 -5.08
C ASN A 36 -5.67 -9.03 -5.60
N TRP A 37 -5.94 -9.54 -6.80
CA TRP A 37 -7.29 -9.65 -7.35
C TRP A 37 -8.07 -10.78 -6.68
N THR A 38 -9.35 -10.55 -6.41
CA THR A 38 -10.27 -11.56 -5.82
C THR A 38 -9.75 -12.21 -4.54
N ALA A 39 -8.99 -11.48 -3.72
CA ALA A 39 -8.43 -11.98 -2.47
C ALA A 39 -9.45 -12.08 -1.33
N ASP A 40 -10.51 -11.26 -1.37
CA ASP A 40 -11.64 -11.34 -0.44
C ASP A 40 -12.97 -11.34 -1.22
N SER A 41 -13.49 -12.54 -1.49
CA SER A 41 -14.78 -12.73 -2.18
C SER A 41 -15.99 -12.67 -1.24
N SER A 42 -15.81 -12.31 0.03
CA SER A 42 -16.95 -12.09 0.93
C SER A 42 -17.78 -10.88 0.49
N LEU A 43 -19.03 -10.80 0.94
CA LEU A 43 -19.88 -9.64 0.69
C LEU A 43 -19.22 -8.33 1.15
N LYS A 44 -18.47 -8.38 2.26
CA LYS A 44 -17.72 -7.23 2.79
C LYS A 44 -16.57 -6.85 1.87
N GLY A 45 -15.74 -7.81 1.43
CA GLY A 45 -14.62 -7.55 0.54
C GLY A 45 -15.07 -6.96 -0.80
N LEU A 46 -16.13 -7.52 -1.38
CA LEU A 46 -16.71 -7.05 -2.64
C LEU A 46 -17.25 -5.61 -2.52
N THR A 47 -17.96 -5.28 -1.43
CA THR A 47 -18.52 -3.93 -1.22
C THR A 47 -17.47 -2.90 -0.80
N SER A 48 -16.43 -3.30 -0.08
CA SER A 48 -15.42 -2.36 0.46
C SER A 48 -14.31 -2.03 -0.54
N SER A 49 -13.90 -3.00 -1.37
CA SER A 49 -12.73 -2.85 -2.24
C SER A 49 -12.82 -3.66 -3.54
N CYS A 50 -14.02 -4.06 -3.96
CA CYS A 50 -14.21 -4.94 -5.12
C CYS A 50 -13.45 -6.27 -5.01
N GLY A 51 -13.26 -6.76 -3.77
CA GLY A 51 -12.52 -7.99 -3.46
C GLY A 51 -11.00 -7.88 -3.60
N LEU A 52 -10.47 -6.67 -3.74
CA LEU A 52 -9.03 -6.42 -3.77
C LEU A 52 -8.46 -6.42 -2.35
N MET A 53 -7.30 -7.04 -2.18
CA MET A 53 -6.45 -6.89 -1.00
C MET A 53 -5.02 -6.53 -1.40
N VAL A 54 -4.24 -6.03 -0.44
CA VAL A 54 -2.85 -5.64 -0.67
C VAL A 54 -1.99 -6.28 0.38
N ASN A 55 -0.84 -6.80 -0.03
CA ASN A 55 0.22 -7.21 0.88
C ASN A 55 1.19 -6.06 1.12
N TYR A 56 1.45 -5.78 2.39
CA TYR A 56 2.48 -4.85 2.84
C TYR A 56 3.61 -5.67 3.46
N CYS A 57 4.82 -5.58 2.87
CA CYS A 57 5.96 -6.36 3.32
C CYS A 57 6.83 -5.53 4.26
N TYR A 58 7.28 -6.15 5.35
CA TYR A 58 8.21 -5.57 6.31
C TYR A 58 9.57 -6.24 6.16
N TYR A 59 10.51 -5.55 5.54
CA TYR A 59 11.92 -5.91 5.57
C TYR A 59 12.51 -5.29 6.85
N LEU A 60 12.98 -6.12 7.77
CA LEU A 60 13.38 -5.67 9.12
C LEU A 60 14.51 -4.64 9.05
N GLU A 61 15.45 -4.86 8.15
CA GLU A 61 16.58 -3.97 7.85
C GLU A 61 16.15 -2.64 7.21
N GLU A 62 15.02 -2.59 6.51
CA GLU A 62 14.53 -1.37 5.83
C GLU A 62 13.41 -0.65 6.59
N THR A 63 12.80 -1.28 7.61
CA THR A 63 11.62 -0.75 8.30
C THR A 63 11.87 0.66 8.86
N GLY A 64 12.99 0.86 9.57
CA GLY A 64 13.36 2.18 10.10
C GLY A 64 13.59 3.22 8.99
N PRO A 65 14.50 2.98 8.03
CA PRO A 65 14.73 3.86 6.89
C PRO A 65 13.46 4.21 6.09
N ASN A 66 12.58 3.22 5.85
CA ASN A 66 11.33 3.42 5.11
C ASN A 66 10.35 4.31 5.88
N SER A 67 10.20 4.10 7.19
CA SER A 67 9.37 4.95 8.06
C SER A 67 9.87 6.40 8.05
N ILE A 68 11.17 6.61 8.22
CA ILE A 68 11.79 7.95 8.20
C ILE A 68 11.56 8.63 6.86
N SER A 69 11.81 7.92 5.75
CA SER A 69 11.62 8.44 4.39
C SER A 69 10.15 8.79 4.11
N HIS A 70 9.20 7.99 4.60
CA HIS A 70 7.78 8.26 4.46
C HIS A 70 7.34 9.49 5.26
N LEU A 71 7.74 9.59 6.52
CA LEU A 71 7.37 10.71 7.40
C LEU A 71 8.04 12.03 6.97
N GLY A 72 9.31 11.99 6.58
CA GLY A 72 10.07 13.19 6.22
C GLY A 72 9.85 13.66 4.80
N SER A 73 9.85 12.75 3.83
CA SER A 73 9.83 13.07 2.40
C SER A 73 8.58 12.59 1.67
N LYS A 74 7.62 11.98 2.37
CA LYS A 74 6.38 11.41 1.79
C LYS A 74 6.67 10.35 0.72
N ASN A 75 7.86 9.74 0.79
CA ASN A 75 8.25 8.68 -0.13
C ASN A 75 7.47 7.40 0.16
N ILE A 76 7.17 6.65 -0.88
CA ILE A 76 6.48 5.36 -0.77
C ILE A 76 7.33 4.33 -1.50
N LYS A 77 7.82 3.34 -0.74
CA LYS A 77 8.49 2.17 -1.30
C LYS A 77 7.45 1.22 -1.87
N VAL A 78 7.67 0.82 -3.11
CA VAL A 78 6.86 -0.17 -3.84
C VAL A 78 7.81 -1.26 -4.34
N SER A 79 7.34 -2.50 -4.39
CA SER A 79 8.08 -3.58 -5.03
C SER A 79 8.18 -3.32 -6.53
N GLU A 80 9.28 -3.75 -7.15
CA GLU A 80 9.29 -3.98 -8.59
C GLU A 80 8.48 -5.25 -8.83
N GLN A 81 7.22 -5.09 -9.24
CA GLN A 81 6.42 -6.23 -9.68
C GLN A 81 7.09 -6.78 -10.96
N PRO A 82 7.53 -8.05 -11.00
CA PRO A 82 7.99 -8.61 -12.26
C PRO A 82 6.83 -8.55 -13.26
N PRO A 83 7.07 -8.14 -14.52
CA PRO A 83 6.07 -8.37 -15.57
C PRO A 83 5.85 -9.89 -15.62
N ASN A 84 4.59 -10.29 -15.54
CA ASN A 84 4.16 -11.70 -15.62
C ASN A 84 4.93 -12.52 -16.67
#